data_AF-A0A1E4B5H8-F1
#
_entry.id   AF-A0A1E4B5H8-F1
#
_cell.length_a   1.000
_cell.length_b   1.000
_cell.length_c   1.000
_cell.angle_alpha   90.00
_cell.angle_beta   90.00
_cell.angle_gamma   90.00
#
_symmetry.space_group_name_H-M   'P 1'
#
loop_
_entity.id
_entity.type
_entity.pdbx_description
1 polymer ?
#
loop_
_entity_poly.entity_id
_entity_poly.type
_entity_poly.pdbx_seq_one_letter_code
_entity_poly.pdbx_strand_id
1 'polypeptide(L)'
;MSRAFVDDDRDDSGPKRDFHLPPADAPDYDAACARAILEAAREGITAAAEQATGYYWGESRLRPHVAAILAEAVAAGDERLEQLARRFLR
;
A
#
# COMPACT_ATOMS: atom_id res chain seq x y z
N MET A 1 21.18 -10.06 16.67
CA MET A 1 21.13 -8.72 16.03
C MET A 1 21.20 -8.96 14.52
N SER A 2 20.04 -9.14 13.88
CA SER A 2 19.88 -9.64 12.50
C SER A 2 18.67 -8.92 11.89
N ARG A 3 18.62 -8.43 10.66
CA ARG A 3 19.53 -8.43 9.49
C ARG A 3 19.23 -7.15 8.69
N ALA A 4 20.25 -6.60 8.06
CA ALA A 4 20.10 -5.73 6.91
C ALA A 4 19.29 -6.45 5.83
N PHE A 5 18.30 -5.76 5.25
CA PHE A 5 17.76 -6.05 3.93
C PHE A 5 17.47 -4.70 3.26
N VAL A 6 18.54 -4.09 2.76
CA VAL A 6 18.46 -3.31 1.53
C VAL A 6 18.59 -4.35 0.44
N ASP A 7 17.52 -4.60 -0.30
CA ASP A 7 17.56 -5.34 -1.56
C ASP A 7 17.25 -4.32 -2.66
N ASP A 8 18.32 -3.66 -3.09
CA ASP A 8 18.42 -2.79 -4.25
C ASP A 8 18.77 -3.69 -5.44
N ASP A 9 17.75 -4.24 -6.11
CA ASP A 9 17.78 -4.67 -7.53
C ASP A 9 16.48 -5.39 -7.89
N ARG A 10 15.44 -4.65 -8.29
CA ARG A 10 14.33 -5.20 -9.12
C ARG A 10 13.89 -4.18 -10.15
N ASP A 11 14.69 -4.08 -11.20
CA ASP A 11 14.34 -3.39 -12.42
C ASP A 11 13.42 -4.28 -13.27
N ASP A 12 12.10 -4.23 -13.02
CA ASP A 12 11.09 -4.82 -13.92
C ASP A 12 10.51 -3.72 -14.82
N SER A 13 10.87 -3.80 -16.10
CA SER A 13 10.60 -2.85 -17.17
C SER A 13 9.20 -3.06 -17.77
N GLY A 14 8.18 -2.51 -17.12
CA GLY A 14 6.89 -2.14 -17.72
C GLY A 14 6.58 -0.68 -17.42
N PRO A 15 5.54 -0.04 -18.00
CA PRO A 15 5.09 1.26 -17.54
C PRO A 15 4.64 1.11 -16.08
N LYS A 16 5.57 1.36 -15.15
CA LYS A 16 5.30 1.36 -13.71
C LYS A 16 4.23 2.41 -13.49
N ARG A 17 3.06 1.99 -13.00
CA ARG A 17 2.06 2.92 -12.48
C ARG A 17 2.79 3.84 -11.51
N ASP A 18 2.74 5.14 -11.76
CA ASP A 18 3.24 6.10 -10.80
C ASP A 18 2.26 6.11 -9.63
N PHE A 19 2.73 5.59 -8.48
CA PHE A 19 1.93 5.57 -7.26
C PHE A 19 1.91 6.93 -6.55
N HIS A 20 2.62 7.93 -7.09
CA HIS A 20 2.71 9.30 -6.57
C HIS A 20 3.03 9.33 -5.07
N LEU A 21 3.96 8.46 -4.66
CA LEU A 21 4.37 8.38 -3.27
C LEU A 21 5.16 9.64 -2.89
N PRO A 22 4.93 10.19 -1.68
CA PRO A 22 5.78 11.25 -1.15
C PRO A 22 7.19 10.71 -0.88
N PRO A 23 8.15 11.58 -0.53
CA PRO A 23 9.46 11.16 -0.05
C PRO A 23 9.37 10.15 1.10
N ALA A 24 10.29 9.19 1.15
CA ALA A 24 10.27 8.10 2.13
C ALA A 24 10.44 8.56 3.60
N ASP A 25 10.99 9.74 3.80
CA ASP A 25 11.15 10.39 5.11
C ASP A 25 9.94 11.27 5.50
N ALA A 26 8.95 11.38 4.63
CA ALA A 26 7.76 12.18 4.89
C ALA A 26 6.85 11.48 5.92
N PRO A 27 6.26 12.22 6.86
CA PRO A 27 5.42 11.64 7.91
C PRO A 27 4.12 11.01 7.39
N ASP A 28 3.70 11.37 6.18
CA ASP A 28 2.54 10.85 5.47
C ASP A 28 2.86 9.69 4.52
N TYR A 29 4.13 9.26 4.44
CA TYR A 29 4.55 8.17 3.57
C TYR A 29 3.77 6.88 3.82
N ASP A 30 3.60 6.48 5.08
CA ASP A 30 2.86 5.27 5.43
C ASP A 30 1.37 5.38 5.05
N ALA A 31 0.78 6.57 5.18
CA ALA A 31 -0.60 6.81 4.77
C ALA A 31 -0.76 6.72 3.25
N ALA A 32 0.16 7.30 2.49
CA ALA A 32 0.19 7.22 1.03
C ALA A 32 0.40 5.78 0.55
N CYS A 33 1.31 5.03 1.18
CA CYS A 33 1.55 3.63 0.87
C CYS A 33 0.34 2.74 1.13
N ALA A 34 -0.36 2.96 2.25
CA ALA A 34 -1.60 2.24 2.56
C ALA A 34 -2.66 2.44 1.46
N ARG A 35 -2.85 3.68 0.99
CA ARG A 35 -3.75 3.96 -0.13
C ARG A 35 -3.25 3.29 -1.41
N ALA A 36 -1.98 3.45 -1.74
CA ALA A 36 -1.39 2.89 -2.96
C ALA A 36 -1.57 1.38 -3.07
N ILE A 37 -1.33 0.62 -1.99
CA ILE A 37 -1.51 -0.84 -1.98
C ILE A 37 -2.97 -1.25 -2.18
N LEU A 38 -3.92 -0.53 -1.57
CA LEU A 38 -5.34 -0.81 -1.73
C LEU A 38 -5.83 -0.50 -3.15
N GLU A 39 -5.42 0.63 -3.72
CA GLU A 39 -5.75 0.99 -5.12
C GLU A 39 -5.12 0.00 -6.09
N ALA A 40 -3.87 -0.41 -5.87
CA ALA A 40 -3.20 -1.44 -6.67
C ALA A 40 -3.94 -2.79 -6.63
N ALA A 41 -4.50 -3.16 -5.47
CA ALA A 41 -5.29 -4.38 -5.32
C ALA A 41 -6.65 -4.31 -6.03
N ARG A 42 -7.19 -3.11 -6.29
CA ARG A 42 -8.36 -2.96 -7.16
C ARG A 42 -8.04 -3.34 -8.60
N GLU A 43 -6.86 -2.95 -9.05
CA GLU A 43 -6.36 -3.15 -10.40
C GLU A 43 -5.61 -4.48 -10.60
N GLY A 44 -5.42 -5.25 -9.52
CA GLY A 44 -4.73 -6.55 -9.58
C GLY A 44 -3.21 -6.44 -9.71
N ILE A 45 -2.62 -5.26 -9.44
CA ILE A 45 -1.18 -4.98 -9.56
C ILE A 45 -0.51 -4.81 -8.18
N THR A 46 -1.00 -5.52 -7.15
CA THR A 46 -0.48 -5.42 -5.77
C THR A 46 1.03 -5.60 -5.71
N ALA A 47 1.59 -6.56 -6.45
CA ALA A 47 3.03 -6.81 -6.49
C ALA A 47 3.85 -5.60 -6.95
N ALA A 48 3.31 -4.74 -7.83
CA ALA A 48 3.99 -3.52 -8.26
C ALA A 48 3.96 -2.44 -7.17
N ALA A 49 2.84 -2.34 -6.42
CA ALA A 49 2.75 -1.41 -5.30
C ALA A 49 3.64 -1.82 -4.13
N GLU A 50 3.76 -3.12 -3.85
CA GLU A 50 4.66 -3.61 -2.81
C GLU A 50 6.12 -3.26 -3.13
N GLN A 51 6.51 -3.38 -4.41
CA GLN A 51 7.84 -2.96 -4.88
C GLN A 51 8.04 -1.45 -4.76
N ALA A 52 7.04 -0.64 -5.10
CA ALA A 52 7.15 0.82 -5.06
C ALA A 52 7.17 1.39 -3.64
N THR A 53 6.42 0.78 -2.72
CA THR A 53 6.25 1.24 -1.32
C THR A 53 7.23 0.59 -0.36
N GLY A 54 7.81 -0.56 -0.72
CA GLY A 54 8.61 -1.39 0.20
C GLY A 54 7.76 -2.13 1.25
N TYR A 55 6.44 -2.00 1.23
CA TYR A 55 5.53 -2.67 2.15
C TYR A 55 4.77 -3.81 1.48
N TYR A 56 4.47 -4.87 2.22
CA TYR A 56 3.67 -5.99 1.72
C TYR A 56 2.20 -5.87 2.13
N TRP A 57 1.33 -6.61 1.43
CA TRP A 57 -0.07 -6.76 1.78
C TRP A 57 -0.25 -7.34 3.19
N GLY A 58 -0.93 -6.60 4.07
CA GLY A 58 -1.11 -6.96 5.48
C GLY A 58 -0.02 -6.42 6.41
N GLU A 59 0.88 -5.55 5.92
CA GLU A 59 1.91 -4.94 6.76
C GLU A 59 1.32 -4.26 8.00
N SER A 60 1.88 -4.62 9.15
CA SER A 60 1.48 -4.16 10.49
C SER A 60 1.49 -2.63 10.64
N ARG A 61 2.49 -1.96 10.06
CA ARG A 61 2.64 -0.49 10.09
C ARG A 61 1.52 0.24 9.36
N LEU A 62 0.95 -0.39 8.32
CA LEU A 62 -0.10 0.23 7.51
C LEU A 62 -1.50 0.03 8.11
N ARG A 63 -1.68 -0.92 9.03
CA ARG A 63 -2.99 -1.23 9.63
C ARG A 63 -3.75 -0.02 10.18
N PRO A 64 -3.16 0.92 10.96
CA PRO A 64 -3.89 2.10 11.42
C PRO A 64 -4.38 2.99 10.25
N HIS A 65 -3.57 3.14 9.20
CA HIS A 65 -3.94 3.92 8.01
C HIS A 65 -5.03 3.22 7.18
N VAL A 66 -4.90 1.90 7.00
CA VAL A 66 -5.92 1.09 6.32
C VAL A 66 -7.25 1.09 7.08
N ALA A 67 -7.23 1.11 8.41
CA ALA A 67 -8.45 1.24 9.22
C ALA A 67 -9.13 2.61 9.02
N ALA A 68 -8.36 3.69 8.89
CA ALA A 68 -8.89 5.01 8.55
C ALA A 68 -9.51 5.01 7.13
N ILE A 69 -8.80 4.45 6.15
CA ILE A 69 -9.31 4.29 4.77
C ILE A 69 -10.58 3.44 4.73
N LEU A 70 -10.66 2.39 5.55
CA LEU A 70 -11.88 1.58 5.69
C LEU A 70 -13.06 2.44 6.18
N ALA A 71 -12.86 3.27 7.20
CA ALA A 71 -13.91 4.15 7.69
C ALA A 71 -14.38 5.16 6.62
N GLU A 72 -13.43 5.74 5.86
CA GLU A 72 -13.74 6.61 4.73
C GLU A 72 -14.52 5.87 3.63
N ALA A 73 -14.08 4.67 3.26
CA ALA A 73 -14.74 3.83 2.25
C ALA A 73 -16.19 3.52 2.63
N VAL A 74 -16.42 3.15 3.89
CA VAL A 74 -17.77 2.91 4.42
C VAL A 74 -18.62 4.18 4.35
N ALA A 75 -18.07 5.33 4.76
CA ALA A 75 -18.80 6.60 4.71
C ALA A 75 -19.12 7.05 3.27
N ALA A 76 -18.23 6.74 2.32
CA ALA A 76 -18.41 7.06 0.90
C ALA A 76 -19.26 6.04 0.14
N GLY A 77 -19.61 4.89 0.74
CA GLY A 77 -20.30 3.79 0.05
C GLY A 77 -19.41 3.07 -0.97
N ASP A 78 -18.09 3.12 -0.79
CA ASP A 78 -17.12 2.47 -1.66
C ASP A 78 -16.91 1.00 -1.26
N GLU A 79 -17.86 0.16 -1.68
CA GLU A 79 -17.90 -1.27 -1.33
C GLU A 79 -16.62 -2.02 -1.75
N ARG A 80 -16.02 -1.62 -2.89
CA ARG A 80 -14.80 -2.26 -3.39
C ARG A 80 -13.61 -1.94 -2.51
N LEU A 81 -13.44 -0.67 -2.11
CA LEU A 81 -12.35 -0.29 -1.20
C LEU A 81 -12.55 -0.91 0.18
N GLU A 82 -13.79 -0.90 0.68
CA GLU A 82 -14.16 -1.50 1.95
C GLU A 82 -13.74 -2.97 2.01
N GLN A 83 -14.13 -3.76 1.00
CA GLN A 83 -13.78 -5.17 0.93
C GLN A 83 -12.26 -5.41 0.94
N LEU A 84 -11.51 -4.61 0.18
CA LEU A 84 -10.06 -4.71 0.10
C LEU A 84 -9.39 -4.32 1.42
N ALA A 85 -9.83 -3.24 2.06
CA ALA A 85 -9.32 -2.82 3.36
C ALA A 85 -9.62 -3.86 4.45
N ARG A 86 -10.83 -4.43 4.47
CA ARG A 86 -11.16 -5.55 5.37
C ARG A 86 -10.27 -6.78 5.14
N ARG A 87 -9.98 -7.12 3.87
CA ARG A 87 -9.08 -8.22 3.52
C ARG A 87 -7.63 -7.93 3.92
N PHE A 88 -7.19 -6.70 3.85
CA PHE A 88 -5.85 -6.29 4.30
C PHE A 88 -5.70 -6.43 5.83
N LEU A 89 -6.75 -6.12 6.59
CA LEU A 89 -6.73 -6.12 8.05
C LEU A 89 -6.89 -7.50 8.71
N ARG A 90 -7.29 -8.51 7.93
CA ARG A 90 -7.51 -9.89 8.37
C ARG A 90 -6.22 -10.69 8.39
#